data_AF-A0A2H6NJF9-F1
#
_entry.id   AF-A0A2H6NJF9-F1
#
_cell.length_a   1.000
_cell.length_b   1.000
_cell.length_c   1.000
_cell.angle_alpha   90.00
_cell.angle_beta   90.00
_cell.angle_gamma   90.00
#
_symmetry.space_group_name_H-M   'P 1'
#
loop_
_entity.id
_entity.type
_entity.pdbx_description
1 polymer ?
#
loop_
_entity_poly.entity_id
_entity_poly.type
_entity_poly.pdbx_seq_one_letter_code
_entity_poly.pdbx_strand_id
1 'polypeptide(L)'
;MKKRQIRSCLPALTLLLWWSVRSAGSQAICAGTQNELSVTGDAQQRYQTLYKMYNNCEIVMGNLEIVLIGQNQDLSFLQTIREVTGYVLIAMNVFTYLPLQNLRMIRGTQYYEDKYALYVVLNYEKNVTHALHQMGFNQLTEILSGGVYIGKNKQLCHVNTIDWEDIIRDPKFHAVVHNNGEKCTPCHENCNGRCWGPGPEDCQKLTKTICAPQCNGRCFGPNPNECCHDECAGGCTGPLKTKCFACRHFNDSGACETLCPQPMIYNTFQLEPNPDAKYQYGGVCVKNCPHNFVVDRTSCVRTCPNDKMEVEKNGQKICQLCEGLCPKA
;
A
#
# COMPACT_ATOMS: atom_id res chain seq x y z
N MET A 1 -2.63 59.12 55.68
CA MET A 1 -3.37 59.10 54.39
C MET A 1 -2.41 58.72 53.25
N LYS A 2 -2.52 57.51 52.70
CA LYS A 2 -2.19 57.17 51.29
C LYS A 2 -2.31 55.66 51.05
N LYS A 3 -3.35 55.33 50.27
CA LYS A 3 -3.53 54.26 49.27
C LYS A 3 -3.18 52.81 49.64
N ARG A 4 -4.24 52.05 49.96
CA ARG A 4 -4.35 50.59 49.79
C ARG A 4 -4.18 50.23 48.31
N GLN A 5 -3.23 49.36 48.02
CA GLN A 5 -2.97 48.81 46.69
C GLN A 5 -3.85 47.56 46.51
N ILE A 6 -4.87 47.68 45.67
CA ILE A 6 -5.74 46.58 45.25
C ILE A 6 -4.97 45.82 44.16
N ARG A 7 -4.51 44.60 44.47
CA ARG A 7 -3.99 43.68 43.45
C ARG A 7 -5.18 43.00 42.78
N SER A 8 -5.38 43.38 41.52
CA SER A 8 -6.27 42.76 40.54
C SER A 8 -5.85 41.30 40.27
N CYS A 9 -6.67 40.33 40.66
CA CYS A 9 -6.60 38.96 40.16
C CYS A 9 -7.30 38.92 38.79
N LEU A 10 -6.53 38.79 37.71
CA LEU A 10 -7.03 38.39 36.39
C LEU A 10 -7.30 36.88 36.40
N PRO A 11 -8.45 36.40 35.90
CA PRO A 11 -8.66 34.97 35.73
C PRO A 11 -7.89 34.51 34.48
N ALA A 12 -7.03 33.51 34.65
CA ALA A 12 -6.38 32.83 33.53
C ALA A 12 -7.44 32.07 32.73
N LEU A 13 -7.76 32.58 31.53
CA LEU A 13 -8.52 31.83 30.52
C LEU A 13 -7.67 30.61 30.11
N THR A 14 -8.03 29.45 30.62
CA THR A 14 -7.53 28.17 30.11
C THR A 14 -8.24 27.89 28.79
N LEU A 15 -7.56 28.21 27.69
CA LEU A 15 -7.90 27.69 26.36
C LEU A 15 -7.72 26.17 26.40
N LEU A 16 -8.81 25.45 26.67
CA LEU A 16 -8.93 24.03 26.39
C LEU A 16 -8.87 23.86 24.86
N LEU A 17 -7.65 23.79 24.33
CA LEU A 17 -7.40 23.23 23.00
C LEU A 17 -7.94 21.80 23.04
N TRP A 18 -9.13 21.61 22.47
CA TRP A 18 -9.64 20.32 22.07
C TRP A 18 -8.63 19.73 21.08
N TRP A 19 -7.66 18.99 21.61
CA TRP A 19 -6.95 17.99 20.83
C TRP A 19 -8.02 16.99 20.43
N SER A 20 -8.46 17.10 19.17
CA SER A 20 -9.14 16.02 18.50
C SER A 20 -8.16 14.85 18.50
N VAL A 21 -8.30 13.98 19.49
CA VAL A 21 -7.75 12.63 19.44
C VAL A 21 -8.41 12.02 18.22
N ARG A 22 -7.72 12.04 17.08
CA ARG A 22 -8.03 11.13 15.99
C ARG A 22 -7.98 9.74 16.63
N SER A 23 -9.17 9.16 16.83
CA SER A 23 -9.33 7.72 16.90
C SER A 23 -8.39 7.11 15.86
N ALA A 24 -7.63 6.08 16.23
CA ALA A 24 -6.79 5.33 15.30
C ALA A 24 -7.68 4.90 14.13
N GLY A 25 -7.65 5.71 13.07
CA GLY A 25 -8.72 5.80 12.11
C GLY A 25 -8.72 4.55 11.25
N SER A 26 -9.91 4.01 10.98
CA SER A 26 -10.13 3.02 9.93
C SER A 26 -9.32 3.43 8.69
N GLN A 27 -8.39 2.59 8.25
CA GLN A 27 -7.59 2.84 7.05
C GLN A 27 -8.52 3.12 5.87
N ALA A 28 -8.24 4.17 5.11
CA ALA A 28 -9.07 4.54 3.97
C ALA A 28 -8.77 3.62 2.78
N ILE A 29 -9.79 2.91 2.31
CA ILE A 29 -9.67 1.86 1.30
C ILE A 29 -10.40 2.28 0.03
N CYS A 30 -9.78 2.02 -1.13
CA CYS A 30 -10.40 2.18 -2.44
C CYS A 30 -10.23 0.90 -3.27
N ALA A 31 -11.13 0.65 -4.23
CA ALA A 31 -11.14 -0.61 -4.99
C ALA A 31 -10.08 -0.69 -6.10
N GLY A 32 -9.57 0.45 -6.57
CA GLY A 32 -8.71 0.47 -7.76
C GLY A 32 -9.46 0.18 -9.06
N THR A 33 -8.71 -0.15 -10.11
CA THR A 33 -9.24 -0.37 -11.46
C THR A 33 -8.68 -1.64 -12.09
N GLN A 34 -9.24 -2.05 -13.23
CA GLN A 34 -8.79 -3.16 -14.06
C GLN A 34 -9.09 -2.85 -15.53
N ASN A 35 -8.72 -1.64 -15.94
CA ASN A 35 -8.91 -1.14 -17.30
C ASN A 35 -7.66 -1.35 -18.16
N GLU A 36 -6.52 -1.69 -17.56
CA GLU A 36 -5.22 -1.83 -18.22
C GLU A 36 -4.88 -0.55 -19.02
N LEU A 37 -4.77 -0.66 -20.35
CA LEU A 37 -4.54 0.46 -21.25
C LEU A 37 -5.83 1.01 -21.89
N SER A 38 -6.98 0.39 -21.59
CA SER A 38 -8.28 0.85 -22.06
C SER A 38 -8.64 2.17 -21.39
N VAL A 39 -9.03 3.15 -22.20
CA VAL A 39 -9.43 4.47 -21.70
C VAL A 39 -10.75 4.92 -22.31
N THR A 40 -11.52 5.62 -21.49
CA THR A 40 -12.79 6.24 -21.88
C THR A 40 -12.79 7.69 -21.47
N GLY A 41 -13.49 8.53 -22.26
CA GLY A 41 -13.61 9.95 -21.98
C GLY A 41 -12.39 10.77 -22.41
N ASP A 42 -12.52 12.09 -22.31
CA ASP A 42 -11.45 13.02 -22.64
C ASP A 42 -10.36 13.08 -21.56
N ALA A 43 -9.31 13.89 -21.76
CA ALA A 43 -8.20 14.04 -20.79
C ALA A 43 -8.66 14.51 -19.41
N GLN A 44 -9.66 15.39 -19.34
CA GLN A 44 -10.14 15.95 -18.10
C GLN A 44 -10.99 14.93 -17.33
N GLN A 45 -11.87 14.21 -18.02
CA GLN A 45 -12.68 13.14 -17.44
C GLN A 45 -11.83 11.99 -16.90
N ARG A 46 -10.73 11.65 -17.59
CA ARG A 46 -9.77 10.64 -17.12
C ARG A 46 -9.11 11.05 -15.81
N TYR A 47 -8.59 12.27 -15.74
CA TYR A 47 -8.00 12.80 -14.50
C TYR A 47 -9.03 12.87 -13.36
N GLN A 48 -10.24 13.36 -13.62
CA GLN A 48 -11.30 13.42 -12.61
C GLN A 48 -11.69 12.04 -12.08
N THR A 49 -11.71 11.03 -12.95
CA THR A 49 -11.96 9.63 -12.56
C THR A 49 -10.85 9.10 -11.65
N LEU A 50 -9.59 9.34 -12.02
CA LEU A 50 -8.42 8.99 -11.21
C LEU A 50 -8.48 9.65 -9.84
N TYR A 51 -8.71 10.97 -9.80
CA TYR A 51 -8.84 11.74 -8.57
C TYR A 51 -9.98 11.20 -7.69
N LYS A 52 -11.17 10.99 -8.26
CA LYS A 52 -12.33 10.48 -7.52
C LYS A 52 -12.09 9.10 -6.93
N MET A 53 -11.33 8.24 -7.62
CA MET A 53 -11.03 6.89 -7.16
C MET A 53 -10.03 6.86 -6.00
N TYR A 54 -8.96 7.66 -6.09
CA TYR A 54 -7.78 7.49 -5.23
C TYR A 54 -7.57 8.63 -4.23
N ASN A 55 -8.32 9.73 -4.30
CA ASN A 55 -8.21 10.82 -3.33
C ASN A 55 -8.56 10.33 -1.91
N ASN A 56 -7.66 10.59 -0.95
CA ASN A 56 -7.72 10.10 0.43
C ASN A 56 -7.69 8.56 0.56
N CYS A 57 -7.19 7.83 -0.44
CA CYS A 57 -7.01 6.38 -0.33
C CYS A 57 -5.63 6.05 0.26
N GLU A 58 -5.59 5.17 1.27
CA GLU A 58 -4.35 4.62 1.83
C GLU A 58 -4.06 3.20 1.29
N ILE A 59 -5.10 2.39 1.06
CA ILE A 59 -4.96 1.00 0.58
C ILE A 59 -5.82 0.80 -0.67
N VAL A 60 -5.17 0.46 -1.78
CA VAL A 60 -5.84 0.09 -3.03
C VAL A 60 -6.10 -1.42 -3.02
N MET A 61 -7.35 -1.83 -2.78
CA MET A 61 -7.83 -3.22 -2.86
C MET A 61 -8.12 -3.64 -4.31
N GLY A 62 -7.09 -3.56 -5.14
CA GLY A 62 -7.11 -3.86 -6.57
C GLY A 62 -5.84 -3.33 -7.21
N ASN A 63 -5.94 -2.83 -8.43
CA ASN A 63 -4.78 -2.29 -9.16
C ASN A 63 -4.77 -0.76 -9.13
N LEU A 64 -3.57 -0.18 -9.17
CA LEU A 64 -3.34 1.24 -9.35
C LEU A 64 -2.91 1.48 -10.80
N GLU A 65 -3.81 2.01 -11.62
CA GLU A 65 -3.55 2.28 -13.03
C GLU A 65 -3.52 3.78 -13.29
N ILE A 66 -2.33 4.30 -13.59
CA ILE A 66 -2.09 5.71 -13.90
C ILE A 66 -1.72 5.75 -15.39
N VAL A 67 -2.72 6.02 -16.22
CA VAL A 67 -2.61 5.89 -17.67
C VAL A 67 -3.08 7.16 -18.36
N LEU A 68 -2.28 7.64 -19.32
CA LEU A 68 -2.59 8.80 -20.17
C LEU A 68 -2.94 10.10 -19.40
N ILE A 69 -2.27 10.36 -18.28
CA ILE A 69 -2.42 11.59 -17.51
C ILE A 69 -1.58 12.72 -18.10
N GLY A 70 -2.22 13.89 -18.23
CA GLY A 70 -1.63 15.11 -18.79
C GLY A 70 -0.60 15.77 -17.89
N GLN A 71 0.18 16.68 -18.47
CA GLN A 71 1.35 17.31 -17.82
C GLN A 71 0.95 18.19 -16.63
N ASN A 72 -0.11 18.97 -16.78
CA ASN A 72 -0.50 20.02 -15.83
C ASN A 72 -1.48 19.52 -14.75
N GLN A 73 -1.51 18.21 -14.51
CA GLN A 73 -2.42 17.60 -13.54
C GLN A 73 -1.74 17.46 -12.18
N ASP A 74 -2.47 17.79 -11.11
CA ASP A 74 -1.97 17.64 -9.74
C ASP A 74 -2.20 16.21 -9.24
N LEU A 75 -1.12 15.47 -9.03
CA LEU A 75 -1.17 14.09 -8.54
C LEU A 75 -0.89 13.98 -7.04
N SER A 76 -0.85 15.10 -6.29
CA SER A 76 -0.53 15.13 -4.86
C SER A 76 -1.41 14.21 -4.01
N PHE A 77 -2.65 13.99 -4.41
CA PHE A 77 -3.58 13.07 -3.74
C PHE A 77 -3.09 11.62 -3.70
N LEU A 78 -2.17 11.21 -4.59
CA LEU A 78 -1.59 9.87 -4.58
C LEU A 78 -0.63 9.65 -3.40
N GLN A 79 -0.13 10.72 -2.78
CA GLN A 79 0.80 10.61 -1.65
C GLN A 79 0.19 9.89 -0.45
N THR A 80 -1.13 9.77 -0.34
CA THR A 80 -1.77 9.04 0.76
C THR A 80 -1.65 7.52 0.61
N ILE A 81 -1.43 7.02 -0.61
CA ILE A 81 -1.38 5.58 -0.90
C ILE A 81 -0.14 4.97 -0.25
N ARG A 82 -0.36 3.89 0.50
CA ARG A 82 0.66 3.12 1.23
C ARG A 82 0.77 1.69 0.74
N GLU A 83 -0.31 1.13 0.20
CA GLU A 83 -0.37 -0.27 -0.18
C GLU A 83 -1.25 -0.45 -1.42
N VAL A 84 -0.80 -1.30 -2.34
CA VAL A 84 -1.58 -1.76 -3.49
C VAL A 84 -1.61 -3.28 -3.45
N THR A 85 -2.81 -3.87 -3.45
CA THR A 85 -2.93 -5.34 -3.32
C THR A 85 -2.68 -6.06 -4.65
N GLY A 86 -3.10 -5.48 -5.77
CA GLY A 86 -2.85 -6.02 -7.10
C GLY A 86 -1.50 -5.55 -7.66
N TYR A 87 -1.51 -5.01 -8.88
CA TYR A 87 -0.35 -4.41 -9.54
C TYR A 87 -0.43 -2.88 -9.63
N VAL A 88 0.70 -2.26 -9.98
CA VAL A 88 0.82 -0.84 -10.32
C VAL A 88 1.23 -0.69 -11.79
N LEU A 89 0.39 -0.01 -12.57
CA LEU A 89 0.62 0.29 -13.99
C LEU A 89 0.76 1.81 -14.19
N ILE A 90 1.88 2.22 -14.78
CA ILE A 90 2.18 3.63 -15.08
C ILE A 90 2.55 3.72 -16.56
N ALA A 91 1.60 4.10 -17.40
CA ALA A 91 1.77 4.03 -18.84
C ALA A 91 1.32 5.29 -19.58
N MET A 92 2.10 5.70 -20.59
CA MET A 92 1.71 6.75 -21.54
C MET A 92 1.39 8.12 -20.90
N ASN A 93 1.96 8.41 -19.73
CA ASN A 93 1.77 9.68 -19.05
C ASN A 93 2.76 10.74 -19.55
N VAL A 94 2.44 12.02 -19.32
CA VAL A 94 3.30 13.15 -19.73
C VAL A 94 3.62 14.12 -18.58
N PHE A 95 3.26 13.78 -17.33
CA PHE A 95 3.69 14.54 -16.14
C PHE A 95 5.13 14.21 -15.76
N THR A 96 5.80 15.14 -15.06
CA THR A 96 7.24 15.06 -14.74
C THR A 96 7.57 14.21 -13.51
N TYR A 97 6.69 14.21 -12.51
CA TYR A 97 6.94 13.56 -11.22
C TYR A 97 5.74 12.71 -10.78
N LEU A 98 6.01 11.49 -10.31
CA LEU A 98 4.99 10.62 -9.73
C LEU A 98 5.06 10.64 -8.18
N PRO A 99 4.12 11.28 -7.48
CA PRO A 99 4.21 11.48 -6.03
C PRO A 99 3.63 10.30 -5.22
N LEU A 100 4.24 9.12 -5.33
CA LEU A 100 3.86 7.92 -4.56
C LEU A 100 4.78 7.68 -3.34
N GLN A 101 5.23 8.77 -2.70
CA GLN A 101 6.30 8.76 -1.69
C GLN A 101 6.02 7.86 -0.50
N ASN A 102 4.74 7.63 -0.16
CA ASN A 102 4.34 6.79 0.96
C ASN A 102 3.99 5.35 0.57
N LEU A 103 4.04 5.00 -0.73
CA LEU A 103 3.81 3.62 -1.17
C LEU A 103 4.89 2.73 -0.57
N ARG A 104 4.51 1.81 0.31
CA ARG A 104 5.42 0.91 1.02
C ARG A 104 5.52 -0.44 0.38
N MET A 105 4.39 -0.96 -0.11
CA MET A 105 4.30 -2.31 -0.62
C MET A 105 3.33 -2.48 -1.78
N ILE A 106 3.66 -3.40 -2.67
CA ILE A 106 2.77 -3.96 -3.69
C ILE A 106 2.64 -5.46 -3.40
N ARG A 107 1.43 -5.98 -3.18
CA ARG A 107 1.25 -7.39 -2.83
C ARG A 107 1.38 -8.31 -4.06
N GLY A 108 0.94 -7.87 -5.23
CA GLY A 108 0.95 -8.70 -6.44
C GLY A 108 0.00 -9.90 -6.35
N THR A 109 -1.23 -9.69 -5.84
CA THR A 109 -2.28 -10.72 -5.93
C THR A 109 -2.86 -10.86 -7.34
N GLN A 110 -2.60 -9.87 -8.19
CA GLN A 110 -2.86 -9.83 -9.62
C GLN A 110 -1.59 -9.31 -10.31
N TYR A 111 -1.41 -9.66 -11.57
CA TYR A 111 -0.28 -9.22 -12.38
C TYR A 111 -0.76 -8.53 -13.65
N TYR A 112 0.01 -7.55 -14.11
CA TYR A 112 -0.08 -7.04 -15.47
C TYR A 112 0.75 -7.95 -16.39
N GLU A 113 0.21 -8.30 -17.57
CA GLU A 113 0.82 -9.24 -18.54
C GLU A 113 1.22 -10.57 -17.88
N ASP A 114 0.37 -11.07 -16.97
CA ASP A 114 0.54 -12.32 -16.21
C ASP A 114 1.85 -12.46 -15.43
N LYS A 115 2.62 -11.37 -15.27
CA LYS A 115 3.98 -11.44 -14.73
C LYS A 115 4.39 -10.29 -13.82
N TYR A 116 3.93 -9.08 -14.08
CA TYR A 116 4.49 -7.88 -13.43
C TYR A 116 3.56 -7.31 -12.36
N ALA A 117 4.12 -7.06 -11.17
CA ALA A 117 3.45 -6.29 -10.12
C ALA A 117 3.70 -4.79 -10.25
N LEU A 118 4.77 -4.38 -10.94
CA LEU A 118 5.04 -2.99 -11.31
C LEU A 118 5.41 -2.91 -12.79
N TYR A 119 4.67 -2.11 -13.56
CA TYR A 119 4.88 -1.95 -14.99
C TYR A 119 4.88 -0.46 -15.38
N VAL A 120 6.02 0.05 -15.84
CA VAL A 120 6.25 1.47 -16.15
C VAL A 120 6.77 1.64 -17.58
N VAL A 121 5.93 2.19 -18.46
CA VAL A 121 6.23 2.19 -19.90
C VAL A 121 5.77 3.46 -20.63
N LEU A 122 6.57 3.93 -21.59
CA LEU A 122 6.19 4.98 -22.55
C LEU A 122 5.68 6.29 -21.93
N ASN A 123 6.18 6.69 -20.76
CA ASN A 123 5.73 7.92 -20.08
C ASN A 123 6.40 9.19 -20.65
N TYR A 124 6.11 9.51 -21.91
CA TYR A 124 6.58 10.73 -22.59
C TYR A 124 5.68 11.09 -23.78
N GLU A 125 5.63 12.39 -24.11
CA GLU A 125 4.98 12.89 -25.32
C GLU A 125 5.84 12.60 -26.56
N LYS A 126 5.26 12.44 -27.75
CA LYS A 126 5.99 12.05 -28.99
C LYS A 126 7.27 12.87 -29.24
N ASN A 127 7.21 14.18 -29.02
CA ASN A 127 8.34 15.11 -29.23
C ASN A 127 9.31 15.18 -28.05
N VAL A 128 9.03 14.44 -26.97
CA VAL A 128 9.85 14.35 -25.75
C VAL A 128 10.06 15.71 -25.05
N THR A 129 9.09 16.61 -25.24
CA THR A 129 8.98 17.89 -24.55
C THR A 129 8.53 17.72 -23.10
N HIS A 130 7.65 16.75 -22.87
CA HIS A 130 7.10 16.42 -21.57
C HIS A 130 7.21 14.92 -21.34
N ALA A 131 7.79 14.52 -20.22
CA ALA A 131 7.99 13.12 -19.87
C ALA A 131 8.12 12.94 -18.36
N LEU A 132 7.85 11.72 -17.90
CA LEU A 132 8.17 11.30 -16.55
C LEU A 132 9.68 11.29 -16.34
N HIS A 133 10.13 12.08 -15.37
CA HIS A 133 11.54 12.21 -15.01
C HIS A 133 11.89 11.49 -13.71
N GLN A 134 11.00 11.49 -12.72
CA GLN A 134 11.29 10.95 -11.40
C GLN A 134 10.08 10.23 -10.81
N MET A 135 10.32 9.08 -10.18
CA MET A 135 9.30 8.35 -9.40
C MET A 135 9.59 8.54 -7.92
N GLY A 136 8.62 9.07 -7.17
CA GLY A 136 8.70 9.18 -5.73
C GLY A 136 8.41 7.84 -5.05
N PHE A 137 9.22 6.81 -5.22
CA PHE A 137 9.06 5.51 -4.54
C PHE A 137 9.93 5.38 -3.28
N ASN A 138 10.18 6.49 -2.59
CA ASN A 138 11.12 6.61 -1.47
C ASN A 138 10.86 5.63 -0.31
N GLN A 139 9.63 5.14 -0.14
CA GLN A 139 9.25 4.19 0.91
C GLN A 139 8.95 2.77 0.38
N LEU A 140 9.03 2.55 -0.93
CA LEU A 140 8.76 1.24 -1.54
C LEU A 140 9.91 0.29 -1.18
N THR A 141 9.59 -0.71 -0.36
CA THR A 141 10.57 -1.66 0.18
C THR A 141 10.10 -3.11 0.03
N GLU A 142 8.91 -3.32 -0.55
CA GLU A 142 8.34 -4.66 -0.71
C GLU A 142 7.52 -4.78 -2.00
N ILE A 143 7.85 -5.80 -2.79
CA ILE A 143 6.95 -6.42 -3.75
C ILE A 143 6.85 -7.89 -3.36
N LEU A 144 5.71 -8.30 -2.80
CA LEU A 144 5.56 -9.66 -2.25
C LEU A 144 5.60 -10.73 -3.36
N SER A 145 5.02 -10.42 -4.51
CA SER A 145 4.95 -11.31 -5.67
C SER A 145 4.85 -10.51 -6.97
N GLY A 146 5.33 -11.08 -8.08
CA GLY A 146 5.38 -10.43 -9.39
C GLY A 146 6.69 -9.70 -9.67
N GLY A 147 7.04 -9.62 -10.96
CA GLY A 147 8.24 -8.94 -11.44
C GLY A 147 8.06 -7.43 -11.58
N VAL A 148 9.14 -6.77 -11.99
CA VAL A 148 9.15 -5.34 -12.30
C VAL A 148 9.55 -5.16 -13.76
N TYR A 149 8.83 -4.32 -14.50
CA TYR A 149 9.23 -3.87 -15.83
C TYR A 149 9.25 -2.35 -15.86
N ILE A 150 10.40 -1.77 -16.19
CA ILE A 150 10.58 -0.33 -16.34
C ILE A 150 11.39 -0.07 -17.60
N GLY A 151 10.72 0.34 -18.66
CA GLY A 151 11.45 0.67 -19.86
C GLY A 151 10.71 1.49 -20.88
N LYS A 152 11.49 1.99 -21.84
CA LYS A 152 11.03 2.93 -22.86
C LYS A 152 10.49 4.23 -22.24
N ASN A 153 11.13 4.73 -21.17
CA ASN A 153 10.81 6.02 -20.55
C ASN A 153 11.97 6.98 -20.79
N LYS A 154 11.93 7.72 -21.91
CA LYS A 154 13.08 8.44 -22.49
C LYS A 154 13.79 9.43 -21.55
N GLN A 155 13.13 9.93 -20.51
CA GLN A 155 13.70 10.89 -19.57
C GLN A 155 13.60 10.46 -18.09
N LEU A 156 13.15 9.23 -17.82
CA LEU A 156 13.03 8.71 -16.45
C LEU A 156 14.42 8.40 -15.88
N CYS A 157 14.76 9.03 -14.77
CA CYS A 157 16.06 8.96 -14.14
C CYS A 157 16.09 8.05 -12.90
N HIS A 158 17.30 7.65 -12.51
CA HIS A 158 17.66 6.95 -11.27
C HIS A 158 17.14 5.52 -11.07
N VAL A 159 16.11 5.09 -11.81
CA VAL A 159 15.54 3.73 -11.70
C VAL A 159 16.52 2.58 -11.97
N ASN A 160 17.58 2.87 -12.75
CA ASN A 160 18.69 1.96 -13.03
C ASN A 160 19.66 1.80 -11.84
N THR A 161 19.57 2.68 -10.85
CA THR A 161 20.43 2.65 -9.65
C THR A 161 19.83 1.82 -8.51
N ILE A 162 18.55 1.47 -8.61
CA ILE A 162 17.80 0.78 -7.57
C ILE A 162 18.21 -0.69 -7.49
N ASP A 163 18.47 -1.16 -6.27
CA ASP A 163 18.62 -2.57 -5.95
C ASP A 163 17.23 -3.23 -5.85
N TRP A 164 16.78 -3.80 -6.96
CA TRP A 164 15.47 -4.45 -7.04
C TRP A 164 15.44 -5.81 -6.32
N GLU A 165 16.58 -6.44 -6.05
CA GLU A 165 16.64 -7.71 -5.30
C GLU A 165 16.27 -7.51 -3.83
N ASP A 166 16.51 -6.30 -3.30
CA ASP A 166 16.08 -5.87 -1.97
C ASP A 166 14.55 -5.72 -1.86
N ILE A 167 13.93 -5.16 -2.90
CA ILE A 167 12.49 -4.86 -2.94
C ILE A 167 11.66 -6.11 -3.28
N ILE A 168 12.05 -6.88 -4.30
CA ILE A 168 11.32 -8.06 -4.74
C ILE A 168 11.55 -9.21 -3.74
N ARG A 169 10.46 -9.72 -3.16
CA ARG A 169 10.54 -10.78 -2.14
C ARG A 169 10.82 -12.14 -2.75
N ASP A 170 9.97 -12.54 -3.70
CA ASP A 170 10.00 -13.88 -4.29
C ASP A 170 11.14 -13.98 -5.33
N PRO A 171 12.15 -14.82 -5.10
CA PRO A 171 13.32 -14.93 -5.97
C PRO A 171 13.01 -15.47 -7.37
N LYS A 172 11.80 -15.98 -7.63
CA LYS A 172 11.34 -16.38 -8.97
C LYS A 172 11.12 -15.20 -9.90
N PHE A 173 10.92 -14.01 -9.34
CA PHE A 173 10.67 -12.80 -10.09
C PHE A 173 11.90 -11.88 -10.09
N HIS A 174 12.04 -11.13 -11.18
CA HIS A 174 13.16 -10.20 -11.37
C HIS A 174 12.67 -8.89 -11.97
N ALA A 175 13.52 -7.87 -11.89
CA ALA A 175 13.31 -6.59 -12.55
C ALA A 175 13.92 -6.58 -13.95
N VAL A 176 13.20 -6.01 -14.91
CA VAL A 176 13.66 -5.71 -16.27
C VAL A 176 13.65 -4.20 -16.45
N VAL A 177 14.84 -3.58 -16.36
CA VAL A 177 15.00 -2.13 -16.41
C VAL A 177 15.91 -1.74 -17.57
N HIS A 178 15.38 -1.08 -18.60
CA HIS A 178 16.14 -0.73 -19.81
C HIS A 178 15.51 0.42 -20.60
N ASN A 179 16.27 1.07 -21.50
CA ASN A 179 15.77 2.16 -22.36
C ASN A 179 15.08 3.30 -21.57
N ASN A 180 15.71 3.73 -20.48
CA ASN A 180 15.27 4.86 -19.67
C ASN A 180 16.19 6.09 -19.90
N GLY A 181 16.06 7.17 -19.12
CA GLY A 181 16.90 8.35 -19.25
C GLY A 181 18.38 8.07 -18.97
N GLU A 182 19.27 8.48 -19.88
CA GLU A 182 20.72 8.28 -19.76
C GLU A 182 21.43 9.52 -19.17
N LYS A 183 20.90 10.72 -19.44
CA LYS A 183 21.47 12.00 -19.01
C LYS A 183 20.81 12.47 -17.72
N CYS A 184 21.17 11.84 -16.62
CA CYS A 184 20.62 12.13 -15.30
C CYS A 184 21.67 12.73 -14.37
N THR A 185 21.23 13.54 -13.42
CA THR A 185 22.08 13.93 -12.30
C THR A 185 22.47 12.68 -11.50
N PRO A 186 23.68 12.63 -10.92
CA PRO A 186 24.05 11.54 -10.03
C PRO A 186 23.17 11.56 -8.76
N CYS A 187 23.08 10.41 -8.08
CA CYS A 187 22.50 10.36 -6.74
C CYS A 187 23.29 11.24 -5.76
N HIS A 188 22.64 11.68 -4.68
CA HIS A 188 23.33 12.29 -3.56
C HIS A 188 24.41 11.35 -3.01
N GLU A 189 25.52 11.91 -2.51
CA GLU A 189 26.68 11.15 -2.00
C GLU A 189 26.30 10.16 -0.88
N ASN A 190 25.40 10.56 0.01
CA ASN A 190 24.89 9.72 1.11
C ASN A 190 24.09 8.49 0.65
N CYS A 191 23.68 8.41 -0.62
CA CYS A 191 22.85 7.31 -1.12
C CYS A 191 23.65 6.08 -1.52
N ASN A 192 25.00 6.13 -1.45
CA ASN A 192 25.87 5.03 -1.90
C ASN A 192 25.50 4.55 -3.32
N GLY A 193 25.15 5.51 -4.19
CA GLY A 193 24.81 5.26 -5.57
C GLY A 193 23.41 4.68 -5.83
N ARG A 194 22.51 4.54 -4.84
CA ARG A 194 21.14 4.01 -5.04
C ARG A 194 20.08 5.02 -4.61
N CYS A 195 19.30 5.54 -5.55
CA CYS A 195 18.33 6.59 -5.24
C CYS A 195 17.12 6.58 -6.19
N TRP A 196 16.01 7.15 -5.72
CA TRP A 196 14.83 7.44 -6.52
C TRP A 196 14.88 8.82 -7.18
N GLY A 197 15.86 9.65 -6.81
CA GLY A 197 16.01 11.05 -7.17
C GLY A 197 17.33 11.65 -6.67
N PRO A 198 17.65 12.90 -6.99
CA PRO A 198 18.95 13.50 -6.69
C PRO A 198 19.13 13.93 -5.23
N GLY A 199 18.06 14.05 -4.44
CA GLY A 199 18.10 14.56 -3.07
C GLY A 199 18.63 13.54 -2.04
N PRO A 200 19.15 13.98 -0.88
CA PRO A 200 19.54 13.10 0.21
C PRO A 200 18.36 12.29 0.81
N GLU A 201 17.13 12.79 0.66
CA GLU A 201 15.88 12.12 1.05
C GLU A 201 15.40 11.07 0.02
N ASP A 202 16.01 11.04 -1.15
CA ASP A 202 15.68 10.12 -2.24
C ASP A 202 16.48 8.81 -2.21
N CYS A 203 17.36 8.63 -1.22
CA CYS A 203 18.16 7.41 -1.11
C CYS A 203 17.26 6.17 -0.94
N GLN A 204 17.62 5.08 -1.62
CA GLN A 204 16.95 3.80 -1.42
C GLN A 204 17.22 3.28 0.00
N LYS A 205 16.16 2.87 0.69
CA LYS A 205 16.26 2.18 1.98
C LYS A 205 16.38 0.68 1.72
N LEU A 206 17.47 0.09 2.21
CA LEU A 206 17.72 -1.35 2.10
C LEU A 206 17.22 -2.06 3.36
N THR A 207 16.44 -3.13 3.19
CA THR A 207 15.85 -3.86 4.32
C THR A 207 15.93 -5.38 4.15
N LYS A 208 16.65 -5.88 3.14
CA LYS A 208 16.85 -7.31 2.84
C LYS A 208 18.31 -7.63 2.53
N THR A 209 18.93 -6.95 1.57
CA THR A 209 20.27 -7.33 1.05
C THR A 209 21.40 -7.02 2.02
N ILE A 210 21.17 -6.08 2.95
CA ILE A 210 22.11 -5.72 4.01
C ILE A 210 21.97 -6.57 5.27
N CYS A 211 20.98 -7.46 5.33
CA CYS A 211 20.65 -8.18 6.55
C CYS A 211 21.69 -9.23 6.90
N ALA A 212 21.84 -9.49 8.19
CA ALA A 212 22.65 -10.60 8.67
C ALA A 212 22.06 -11.96 8.19
N PRO A 213 22.90 -12.97 7.88
CA PRO A 213 22.44 -14.26 7.34
C PRO A 213 21.39 -15.03 8.18
N GLN A 214 21.31 -14.75 9.47
CA GLN A 214 20.32 -15.33 10.41
C GLN A 214 18.92 -14.72 10.32
N CYS A 215 18.75 -13.59 9.63
CA CYS A 215 17.43 -12.98 9.48
C CYS A 215 16.61 -13.74 8.44
N ASN A 216 15.43 -14.23 8.82
CA ASN A 216 14.54 -15.01 7.95
C ASN A 216 13.70 -14.14 6.98
N GLY A 217 14.07 -12.89 6.75
CA GLY A 217 13.26 -11.97 5.95
C GLY A 217 13.87 -10.58 5.81
N ARG A 218 13.31 -9.62 6.56
CA ARG A 218 13.72 -8.22 6.53
C ARG A 218 14.52 -7.86 7.78
N CYS A 219 15.23 -6.74 7.75
CA CYS A 219 15.96 -6.18 8.89
C CYS A 219 15.82 -4.66 8.93
N PHE A 220 16.18 -4.08 10.08
CA PHE A 220 16.28 -2.63 10.29
C PHE A 220 17.73 -2.17 10.49
N GLY A 221 18.68 -3.08 10.29
CA GLY A 221 20.11 -2.85 10.35
C GLY A 221 20.89 -4.13 10.00
N PRO A 222 22.21 -4.05 9.80
CA PRO A 222 23.03 -5.16 9.31
C PRO A 222 23.38 -6.19 10.40
N ASN A 223 23.14 -5.90 11.67
CA ASN A 223 23.57 -6.77 12.76
C ASN A 223 22.61 -7.95 12.98
N PRO A 224 23.13 -9.08 13.51
CA PRO A 224 22.35 -10.26 13.91
C PRO A 224 21.08 -10.01 14.75
N ASN A 225 21.09 -8.96 15.58
CA ASN A 225 20.01 -8.59 16.49
C ASN A 225 19.05 -7.55 15.89
N GLU A 226 19.27 -7.14 14.64
CA GLU A 226 18.49 -6.13 13.93
C GLU A 226 17.54 -6.75 12.89
N CYS A 227 17.17 -8.02 13.08
CA CYS A 227 16.17 -8.69 12.27
C CYS A 227 14.75 -8.20 12.59
N CYS A 228 13.90 -8.13 11.58
CA CYS A 228 12.47 -7.95 11.75
C CYS A 228 11.78 -9.26 12.12
N HIS A 229 10.56 -9.16 12.65
CA HIS A 229 9.69 -10.31 12.79
C HIS A 229 9.33 -10.92 11.42
N ASP A 230 9.14 -12.25 11.35
CA ASP A 230 8.87 -12.98 10.09
C ASP A 230 7.58 -12.54 9.37
N GLU A 231 6.64 -12.01 10.15
CA GLU A 231 5.37 -11.43 9.68
C GLU A 231 5.48 -9.98 9.19
N CYS A 232 6.66 -9.37 9.27
CA CYS A 232 6.89 -8.06 8.68
C CYS A 232 7.06 -8.14 7.15
N ALA A 233 6.54 -7.12 6.47
CA ALA A 233 6.76 -6.84 5.06
C ALA A 233 7.44 -5.47 4.90
N GLY A 234 8.40 -5.38 3.99
CA GLY A 234 9.16 -4.18 3.64
C GLY A 234 10.19 -3.72 4.68
N GLY A 235 10.01 -4.04 5.96
CA GLY A 235 10.95 -3.68 7.02
C GLY A 235 10.24 -3.43 8.34
N CYS A 236 10.97 -2.89 9.31
CA CYS A 236 10.47 -2.64 10.64
C CYS A 236 11.27 -1.56 11.37
N THR A 237 10.79 -1.15 12.53
CA THR A 237 11.48 -0.27 13.49
C THR A 237 12.00 -1.03 14.71
N GLY A 238 11.86 -2.36 14.72
CA GLY A 238 12.26 -3.23 15.81
C GLY A 238 11.79 -4.68 15.59
N PRO A 239 12.20 -5.61 16.46
CA PRO A 239 12.06 -7.05 16.21
C PRO A 239 10.65 -7.62 16.46
N LEU A 240 9.73 -6.82 17.02
CA LEU A 240 8.38 -7.27 17.37
C LEU A 240 7.44 -7.19 16.17
N LYS A 241 6.45 -8.09 16.12
CA LYS A 241 5.37 -8.08 15.11
C LYS A 241 4.51 -6.80 15.09
N THR A 242 4.61 -5.96 16.12
CA THR A 242 3.93 -4.65 16.23
C THR A 242 4.79 -3.48 15.72
N LYS A 243 6.01 -3.75 15.26
CA LYS A 243 6.99 -2.75 14.79
C LYS A 243 7.24 -2.81 13.29
N CYS A 244 6.48 -3.62 12.56
CA CYS A 244 6.57 -3.75 11.11
C CYS A 244 6.13 -2.48 10.39
N PHE A 245 6.71 -2.20 9.22
CA PHE A 245 6.23 -1.15 8.31
C PHE A 245 4.89 -1.51 7.67
N ALA A 246 4.73 -2.80 7.33
CA ALA A 246 3.48 -3.40 6.88
C ALA A 246 3.45 -4.88 7.26
N CYS A 247 2.26 -5.49 7.22
CA CYS A 247 2.09 -6.90 7.54
C CYS A 247 2.14 -7.77 6.29
N ARG A 248 2.92 -8.84 6.36
CA ARG A 248 3.02 -9.86 5.31
C ARG A 248 1.65 -10.46 5.03
N HIS A 249 0.97 -10.93 6.07
CA HIS A 249 -0.36 -11.52 5.96
C HIS A 249 -1.43 -10.55 6.44
N PHE A 250 -1.72 -10.50 7.74
CA PHE A 250 -2.80 -9.68 8.29
C PHE A 250 -2.33 -8.72 9.36
N ASN A 251 -2.87 -7.52 9.35
CA ASN A 251 -2.78 -6.57 10.46
C ASN A 251 -3.97 -6.77 11.40
N ASP A 252 -3.69 -7.22 12.62
CA ASP A 252 -4.66 -7.28 13.70
C ASP A 252 -4.38 -6.21 14.75
N SER A 253 -5.11 -5.09 14.66
CA SER A 253 -5.03 -3.98 15.63
C SER A 253 -3.59 -3.48 15.89
N GLY A 254 -2.74 -3.49 14.86
CA GLY A 254 -1.34 -3.05 14.90
C GLY A 254 -0.29 -4.16 15.02
N ALA A 255 -0.70 -5.40 15.29
CA ALA A 255 0.19 -6.56 15.26
C ALA A 255 0.08 -7.30 13.92
N CYS A 256 1.20 -7.74 13.36
CA CYS A 256 1.19 -8.58 12.16
C CYS A 256 1.05 -10.05 12.53
N GLU A 257 -0.03 -10.67 12.07
CA GLU A 257 -0.41 -12.05 12.35
C GLU A 257 -0.52 -12.86 11.07
N THR A 258 -0.24 -14.17 11.17
CA THR A 258 -0.39 -15.12 10.06
C THR A 258 -1.85 -15.37 9.70
N LEU A 259 -2.74 -15.32 10.68
CA LEU A 259 -4.18 -15.55 10.55
C LEU A 259 -4.93 -14.61 11.49
N CYS A 260 -6.09 -14.11 11.06
CA CYS A 260 -7.02 -13.45 11.96
C CYS A 260 -7.58 -14.43 13.01
N PRO A 261 -7.92 -13.95 14.23
CA PRO A 261 -8.58 -14.75 15.26
C PRO A 261 -9.76 -15.55 14.72
N GLN A 262 -9.67 -16.88 14.84
CA GLN A 262 -10.64 -17.80 14.23
C GLN A 262 -11.99 -17.75 14.95
N PRO A 263 -13.13 -18.03 14.27
CA PRO A 263 -14.46 -18.02 14.88
C PRO A 263 -14.67 -19.05 16.00
N MET A 264 -13.90 -20.15 15.98
CA MET A 264 -13.97 -21.21 16.97
C MET A 264 -12.59 -21.39 17.62
N ILE A 265 -12.56 -21.62 18.93
CA ILE A 265 -11.36 -21.94 19.70
C ILE A 265 -11.51 -23.31 20.35
N TYR A 266 -10.41 -24.04 20.46
CA TYR A 266 -10.39 -25.31 21.17
C TYR A 266 -10.18 -25.07 22.66
N ASN A 267 -11.16 -25.43 23.47
CA ASN A 267 -11.14 -25.32 24.92
C ASN A 267 -11.78 -26.59 25.52
N THR A 268 -11.28 -27.08 26.66
CA THR A 268 -11.86 -28.23 27.39
C THR A 268 -12.27 -29.44 26.52
N PHE A 269 -11.48 -29.76 25.48
CA PHE A 269 -11.73 -30.84 24.51
C PHE A 269 -12.93 -30.64 23.57
N GLN A 270 -13.41 -29.40 23.44
CA GLN A 270 -14.50 -29.02 22.55
C GLN A 270 -14.16 -27.76 21.75
N LEU A 271 -14.88 -27.53 20.66
CA LEU A 271 -14.83 -26.28 19.91
C LEU A 271 -15.90 -25.33 20.45
N GLU A 272 -15.46 -24.18 20.95
CA GLU A 272 -16.32 -23.14 21.51
C GLU A 272 -16.23 -21.87 20.64
N PRO A 273 -17.31 -21.06 20.55
CA PRO A 273 -17.27 -19.78 19.86
C PRO A 273 -16.22 -18.85 20.48
N ASN A 274 -15.37 -18.26 19.63
CA ASN A 274 -14.35 -17.32 20.05
C ASN A 274 -14.92 -15.88 20.15
N PRO A 275 -14.97 -15.26 21.34
CA PRO A 275 -15.45 -13.90 21.49
C PRO A 275 -14.55 -12.85 20.79
N ASP A 276 -13.30 -13.20 20.52
CA ASP A 276 -12.32 -12.34 19.85
C ASP A 276 -12.23 -12.60 18.34
N ALA A 277 -13.15 -13.39 17.77
CA ALA A 277 -13.18 -13.70 16.35
C ALA A 277 -13.16 -12.42 15.48
N LYS A 278 -12.34 -12.48 14.42
CA LYS A 278 -12.27 -11.42 13.41
C LYS A 278 -12.22 -12.03 12.01
N TYR A 279 -12.76 -11.30 11.05
CA TYR A 279 -12.78 -11.67 9.65
C TYR A 279 -11.62 -11.03 8.90
N GLN A 280 -11.08 -11.75 7.93
CA GLN A 280 -10.08 -11.25 7.01
C GLN A 280 -10.74 -10.31 6.00
N TYR A 281 -10.21 -9.10 5.85
CA TYR A 281 -10.63 -8.16 4.83
C TYR A 281 -9.39 -7.58 4.16
N GLY A 282 -9.04 -8.08 2.97
CA GLY A 282 -7.74 -7.79 2.37
C GLY A 282 -6.60 -8.23 3.29
N GLY A 283 -5.73 -7.28 3.67
CA GLY A 283 -4.62 -7.48 4.60
C GLY A 283 -4.91 -7.11 6.07
N VAL A 284 -6.19 -6.94 6.47
CA VAL A 284 -6.56 -6.52 7.83
C VAL A 284 -7.58 -7.46 8.49
N CYS A 285 -7.57 -7.52 9.81
CA CYS A 285 -8.56 -8.24 10.61
C CYS A 285 -9.65 -7.29 11.13
N VAL A 286 -10.91 -7.56 10.79
CA VAL A 286 -12.07 -6.73 11.16
C VAL A 286 -13.09 -7.51 11.97
N LYS A 287 -13.72 -6.87 12.97
CA LYS A 287 -14.80 -7.52 13.74
C LYS A 287 -16.06 -7.74 12.90
N ASN A 288 -16.38 -6.78 12.03
CA ASN A 288 -17.53 -6.83 11.14
C ASN A 288 -17.06 -6.49 9.72
N CYS A 289 -17.60 -7.20 8.73
CA CYS A 289 -17.36 -6.85 7.34
C CYS A 289 -17.92 -5.46 7.01
N PRO A 290 -17.25 -4.68 6.14
CA PRO A 290 -17.75 -3.39 5.69
C PRO A 290 -19.11 -3.50 4.98
N HIS A 291 -19.76 -2.35 4.78
CA HIS A 291 -21.01 -2.29 4.01
C HIS A 291 -20.81 -2.84 2.59
N ASN A 292 -21.80 -3.58 2.08
CA ASN A 292 -21.77 -4.33 0.81
C ASN A 292 -20.81 -5.55 0.77
N PHE A 293 -20.29 -6.00 1.91
CA PHE A 293 -19.55 -7.26 2.01
C PHE A 293 -20.35 -8.30 2.78
N VAL A 294 -20.11 -9.56 2.44
CA VAL A 294 -20.72 -10.75 3.03
C VAL A 294 -19.61 -11.59 3.63
N VAL A 295 -19.87 -12.23 4.78
CA VAL A 295 -18.92 -13.16 5.40
C VAL A 295 -18.95 -14.48 4.65
N ASP A 296 -17.80 -14.92 4.14
CA ASP A 296 -17.59 -16.30 3.71
C ASP A 296 -16.53 -16.97 4.59
N ARG A 297 -16.96 -17.94 5.41
CA ARG A 297 -16.14 -18.64 6.42
C ARG A 297 -15.42 -17.68 7.37
N THR A 298 -14.21 -17.25 7.02
CA THR A 298 -13.32 -16.40 7.84
C THR A 298 -13.00 -15.07 7.16
N SER A 299 -13.62 -14.75 6.02
CA SER A 299 -13.22 -13.64 5.17
C SER A 299 -14.42 -12.81 4.69
N CYS A 300 -14.20 -11.53 4.43
CA CYS A 300 -15.19 -10.62 3.85
C CYS A 300 -15.07 -10.62 2.33
N VAL A 301 -16.13 -11.04 1.63
CA VAL A 301 -16.19 -11.10 0.16
C VAL A 301 -17.30 -10.19 -0.38
N ARG A 302 -17.16 -9.72 -1.62
CA ARG A 302 -18.19 -8.88 -2.27
C ARG A 302 -19.42 -9.68 -2.69
N THR A 303 -19.22 -10.93 -3.06
CA THR A 303 -20.26 -11.84 -3.57
C THR A 303 -19.91 -13.24 -3.11
N CYS A 304 -20.93 -14.04 -2.78
CA CYS A 304 -20.71 -15.42 -2.43
C CYS A 304 -20.13 -16.22 -3.60
N PRO A 305 -19.29 -17.23 -3.32
CA PRO A 305 -18.89 -18.23 -4.31
C PRO A 305 -20.09 -18.87 -5.01
N ASN A 306 -19.88 -19.40 -6.23
CA ASN A 306 -20.93 -19.95 -7.08
C ASN A 306 -21.73 -21.11 -6.45
N ASP A 307 -21.18 -21.79 -5.45
CA ASP A 307 -21.79 -22.91 -4.71
C ASP A 307 -22.49 -22.47 -3.41
N LYS A 308 -22.56 -21.15 -3.15
CA LYS A 308 -23.15 -20.55 -1.96
C LYS A 308 -24.14 -19.45 -2.30
N MET A 309 -25.10 -19.25 -1.40
CA MET A 309 -26.06 -18.15 -1.46
C MET A 309 -25.89 -17.21 -0.26
N GLU A 310 -26.21 -15.93 -0.46
CA GLU A 310 -26.25 -14.94 0.62
C GLU A 310 -27.48 -15.18 1.49
N VAL A 311 -27.28 -15.33 2.79
CA VAL A 311 -28.34 -15.44 3.79
C VAL A 311 -28.05 -14.48 4.95
N GLU A 312 -29.10 -13.95 5.56
CA GLU A 312 -28.96 -13.08 6.73
C GLU A 312 -29.19 -13.90 8.01
N LYS A 313 -28.18 -13.97 8.88
CA LYS A 313 -28.28 -14.60 10.21
C LYS A 313 -27.84 -13.61 11.26
N ASN A 314 -28.68 -13.39 12.28
CA ASN A 314 -28.40 -12.46 13.38
C ASN A 314 -27.99 -11.05 12.91
N GLY A 315 -28.60 -10.55 11.82
CA GLY A 315 -28.28 -9.24 11.23
C GLY A 315 -26.93 -9.18 10.50
N GLN A 316 -26.28 -10.31 10.25
CA GLN A 316 -25.06 -10.41 9.45
C GLN A 316 -25.32 -11.20 8.17
N LYS A 317 -24.90 -10.64 7.04
CA LYS A 317 -24.90 -11.30 5.74
C LYS A 317 -23.78 -12.33 5.70
N ILE A 318 -24.12 -13.60 5.50
CA ILE A 318 -23.17 -14.72 5.42
C ILE A 318 -23.41 -15.54 4.16
N CYS A 319 -22.37 -16.18 3.64
CA CYS A 319 -22.46 -17.14 2.55
C CYS A 319 -22.70 -18.54 3.10
N GLN A 320 -23.81 -19.16 2.70
CA GLN A 320 -24.16 -20.53 3.06
C GLN A 320 -24.21 -21.41 1.82
N LEU A 321 -23.73 -22.65 1.93
CA LEU A 321 -23.84 -23.65 0.87
C LEU A 321 -25.29 -23.81 0.41
N CYS A 322 -25.50 -23.85 -0.90
CA CYS A 322 -26.81 -24.07 -1.48
C CYS A 322 -27.26 -25.52 -1.26
N GLU A 323 -28.51 -25.72 -0.85
CA GLU A 323 -29.15 -27.04 -0.85
C GLU A 323 -29.58 -27.39 -2.28
N GLY A 324 -28.62 -27.82 -3.10
CA GLY A 324 -28.83 -28.12 -4.53
C GLY A 324 -28.28 -27.03 -5.45
N LEU A 325 -29.04 -26.67 -6.49
CA LEU A 325 -28.65 -25.61 -7.42
C LEU A 325 -28.82 -24.24 -6.75
N CYS A 326 -27.78 -23.41 -6.78
CA CYS A 326 -27.87 -22.05 -6.30
C CYS A 326 -28.87 -21.23 -7.13
N PRO A 327 -29.68 -20.37 -6.50
CA PRO A 327 -30.50 -19.40 -7.22
C PRO A 327 -29.61 -18.56 -8.13
N LYS A 328 -29.96 -18.42 -9.41
CA LYS A 328 -29.25 -17.49 -10.29
C LYS A 328 -29.54 -16.06 -9.81
N ALA A 329 -28.48 -15.36 -9.44
CA ALA A 329 -28.51 -13.93 -9.19
C ALA A 329 -28.80 -13.15 -10.48
#